data_AF-A0A167QU28-F1
#
_entry.id   AF-A0A167QU28-F1
#
_cell.length_a   1.000
_cell.length_b   1.000
_cell.length_c   1.000
_cell.angle_alpha   90.00
_cell.angle_beta   90.00
_cell.angle_gamma   90.00
#
_symmetry.space_group_name_H-M   'P 1'
#
loop_
_entity.id
_entity.type
_entity.pdbx_description
1 polymer ?
#
loop_
_entity_poly.entity_id
_entity_poly.type
_entity_poly.pdbx_seq_one_letter_code
_entity_poly.pdbx_strand_id
1 'polypeptide(L)'
;MGARIALAASAVGASGFSTLLIAWASRSYVNVIRRKGEKGMELESADFLLRKITTTVWDTGILRASGRPFASWELPDEVYPPEGKTVQEGQCEVLAKTEDWKGRLRGQWIVQWKKNPAGMLVGKCTRQGSIVRHFNVAVELVDATAPSG
;
A
#
# COMPACT_ATOMS: atom_id res chain seq x y z
N MET A 1 -6.38 42.09 -22.93
CA MET A 1 -6.47 40.62 -23.06
C MET A 1 -5.78 39.86 -21.91
N GLY A 2 -4.65 40.33 -21.35
CA GLY A 2 -3.91 39.61 -20.29
C GLY A 2 -4.68 39.31 -18.98
N ALA A 3 -5.54 40.22 -18.50
CA ALA A 3 -6.30 39.99 -17.26
C ALA A 3 -7.32 38.84 -17.37
N ARG A 4 -7.95 38.65 -18.53
CA ARG A 4 -8.88 37.53 -18.79
C ARG A 4 -8.14 36.19 -18.89
N ILE A 5 -6.94 36.20 -19.46
CA ILE A 5 -6.06 35.02 -19.54
C ILE A 5 -5.54 34.64 -18.15
N ALA A 6 -5.14 35.63 -17.33
CA ALA A 6 -4.69 35.38 -15.96
C ALA A 6 -5.81 34.80 -15.07
N LEU A 7 -7.04 35.33 -15.19
CA LEU A 7 -8.20 34.80 -14.48
C LEU A 7 -8.64 33.42 -14.98
N ALA A 8 -8.57 33.16 -16.29
CA ALA A 8 -8.85 31.84 -16.84
C ALA A 8 -7.79 30.81 -16.41
N ALA A 9 -6.51 31.20 -16.38
CA ALA A 9 -5.41 30.35 -15.93
C ALA A 9 -5.50 30.02 -14.44
N SER A 10 -5.88 30.97 -13.58
CA SER A 10 -6.05 30.71 -12.15
C SER A 10 -7.23 29.78 -11.88
N ALA A 11 -8.34 29.92 -12.61
CA ALA A 11 -9.50 29.04 -12.49
C ALA A 11 -9.18 27.59 -12.91
N VAL A 12 -8.55 27.39 -14.08
CA VAL A 12 -8.13 26.06 -14.54
C VAL A 12 -7.08 25.46 -13.60
N GLY A 13 -6.17 26.28 -13.08
CA GLY A 13 -5.18 25.85 -12.08
C GLY A 13 -5.83 25.35 -10.80
N ALA A 14 -6.74 26.12 -10.19
CA ALA A 14 -7.40 25.76 -8.94
C ALA A 14 -8.21 24.45 -9.04
N SER A 15 -8.88 24.23 -10.17
CA SER A 15 -9.62 22.98 -10.42
C SER A 15 -8.67 21.78 -10.60
N GLY A 16 -7.59 21.95 -11.36
CA GLY A 16 -6.61 20.88 -11.59
C GLY A 16 -5.91 20.42 -10.30
N PHE A 17 -5.50 21.35 -9.45
CA PHE A 17 -4.88 21.01 -8.16
C PHE A 17 -5.83 20.23 -7.25
N SER A 18 -7.09 20.64 -7.16
CA SER A 18 -8.10 19.94 -6.35
C SER A 18 -8.33 18.51 -6.84
N THR A 19 -8.48 18.30 -8.15
CA THR A 19 -8.64 16.96 -8.74
C THR A 19 -7.41 16.09 -8.51
N LEU A 20 -6.20 16.64 -8.63
CA LEU A 20 -4.97 15.92 -8.35
C LEU A 20 -4.85 15.51 -6.87
N LEU A 21 -5.28 16.38 -5.95
CA LEU A 21 -5.22 16.13 -4.52
C LEU A 21 -6.24 15.04 -4.10
N ILE A 22 -7.44 15.09 -4.67
CA ILE A 22 -8.45 14.03 -4.50
C ILE A 22 -7.97 12.72 -5.14
N ALA A 23 -7.39 12.76 -6.34
CA ALA A 23 -6.83 11.58 -7.00
C ALA A 23 -5.68 10.97 -6.19
N TRP A 24 -4.86 11.80 -5.54
CA TRP A 24 -3.79 11.36 -4.65
C TRP A 24 -4.32 10.73 -3.35
N ALA A 25 -5.38 11.32 -2.77
CA ALA A 25 -6.01 10.82 -1.55
C ALA A 25 -6.84 9.54 -1.79
N SER A 26 -7.49 9.42 -2.95
CA SER A 26 -8.32 8.26 -3.31
C SER A 26 -7.52 7.08 -3.86
N ARG A 27 -6.29 7.29 -4.33
CA ARG A 27 -5.44 6.21 -4.88
C ARG A 27 -5.16 5.07 -3.88
N SER A 28 -5.15 5.37 -2.59
CA SER A 28 -4.99 4.37 -1.53
C SER A 28 -6.28 3.62 -1.21
N TYR A 29 -7.43 4.04 -1.75
CA TYR A 29 -8.72 3.44 -1.42
C TYR A 29 -8.83 2.00 -1.91
N VAL A 30 -9.13 1.13 -0.96
CA VAL A 30 -9.34 -0.30 -1.18
C VAL A 30 -10.83 -0.50 -1.36
N ASN A 31 -11.20 -1.05 -2.51
CA ASN A 31 -12.58 -1.37 -2.85
C ASN A 31 -12.97 -2.78 -2.40
N VAL A 32 -12.01 -3.71 -2.45
CA VAL A 32 -12.26 -5.12 -2.15
C VAL A 32 -11.08 -5.67 -1.35
N ILE A 33 -11.41 -6.41 -0.30
CA ILE A 33 -10.47 -7.21 0.46
C ILE A 33 -10.80 -8.68 0.22
N ARG A 34 -9.79 -9.50 -0.10
CA ARG A 34 -9.94 -10.95 -0.17
C ARG A 34 -8.86 -11.62 0.66
N ARG A 35 -9.22 -12.63 1.45
CA ARG A 35 -8.21 -13.46 2.13
C ARG A 35 -7.48 -14.33 1.11
N LYS A 36 -6.19 -14.52 1.34
CA LYS A 36 -5.32 -15.37 0.53
C LYS A 36 -4.44 -16.22 1.41
N GLY A 37 -4.77 -17.50 1.52
CA GLY A 37 -4.14 -18.40 2.49
C GLY A 37 -4.55 -18.07 3.93
N GLU A 38 -3.78 -18.57 4.90
CA GLU A 38 -4.10 -18.40 6.32
C GLU A 38 -3.81 -16.99 6.86
N LYS A 39 -2.73 -16.36 6.38
CA LYS A 39 -2.23 -15.07 6.89
C LYS A 39 -2.20 -13.96 5.83
N GLY A 40 -2.47 -14.29 4.57
CA GLY A 40 -2.35 -13.33 3.47
C GLY A 40 -3.67 -12.66 3.10
N MET A 41 -3.56 -11.56 2.38
CA MET A 41 -4.67 -10.73 1.96
C MET A 41 -4.39 -10.05 0.62
N GLU A 42 -5.42 -9.95 -0.21
CA GLU A 42 -5.44 -9.17 -1.44
C GLU A 42 -6.29 -7.93 -1.26
N LEU A 43 -5.72 -6.81 -1.69
CA LEU A 43 -6.28 -5.48 -1.62
C LEU A 43 -6.46 -4.99 -3.05
N GLU A 44 -7.71 -4.83 -3.48
CA GLU A 44 -8.02 -4.27 -4.79
C GLU A 44 -8.25 -2.76 -4.67
N SER A 45 -7.47 -1.99 -5.42
CA SER A 45 -7.56 -0.53 -5.52
C SER A 45 -7.63 -0.09 -6.98
N ALA A 46 -7.64 1.21 -7.21
CA ALA A 46 -7.59 1.79 -8.55
C ALA A 46 -6.32 2.61 -8.76
N ASP A 47 -5.78 2.58 -9.98
CA ASP A 47 -4.75 3.53 -10.40
C ASP A 47 -5.37 4.90 -10.76
N PHE A 48 -4.52 5.84 -11.16
CA PHE A 48 -4.95 7.19 -11.55
C PHE A 48 -5.92 7.19 -12.74
N LEU A 49 -5.88 6.17 -13.60
CA LEU A 49 -6.79 6.00 -14.74
C LEU A 49 -8.04 5.20 -14.35
N LEU A 50 -8.31 5.05 -13.05
CA LEU A 50 -9.40 4.24 -12.49
C LEU A 50 -9.35 2.77 -12.90
N ARG A 51 -8.18 2.27 -13.28
CA ARG A 51 -7.99 0.87 -13.63
C ARG A 51 -7.67 0.09 -12.37
N LYS A 52 -8.25 -1.10 -12.26
CA LYS A 52 -7.99 -2.02 -11.16
C LYS A 52 -6.49 -2.29 -11.00
N ILE A 53 -6.02 -2.24 -9.77
CA ILE A 53 -4.71 -2.74 -9.35
C ILE A 53 -4.91 -3.64 -8.13
N THR A 54 -4.16 -4.73 -8.06
CA THR A 54 -4.27 -5.69 -6.96
C THR A 54 -2.97 -5.72 -6.20
N THR A 55 -3.02 -5.48 -4.89
CA THR A 55 -1.88 -5.61 -4.00
C THR A 55 -2.07 -6.84 -3.12
N THR A 56 -1.19 -7.82 -3.27
CA THR A 56 -1.18 -9.00 -2.42
C THR A 56 -0.17 -8.80 -1.30
N VAL A 57 -0.61 -8.93 -0.06
CA VAL A 57 0.19 -8.97 1.16
C VAL A 57 0.20 -10.40 1.67
N TRP A 58 1.36 -11.01 1.87
CA TRP A 58 1.44 -12.43 2.23
C TRP A 58 1.21 -12.71 3.72
N ASP A 59 1.49 -11.72 4.57
CA ASP A 59 1.26 -11.79 6.00
C ASP A 59 0.67 -10.45 6.47
N THR A 60 -0.59 -10.44 6.90
CA THR A 60 -1.25 -9.24 7.41
C THR A 60 -0.68 -8.75 8.73
N GLY A 61 0.04 -9.60 9.48
CA GLY A 61 0.69 -9.23 10.73
C GLY A 61 1.80 -8.18 10.58
N ILE A 62 2.27 -7.95 9.34
CA ILE A 62 3.25 -6.88 9.06
C ILE A 62 2.59 -5.51 8.93
N LEU A 63 1.28 -5.44 8.66
CA LEU A 63 0.59 -4.18 8.41
C LEU A 63 0.51 -3.38 9.72
N ARG A 64 0.77 -2.08 9.63
CA ARG A 64 0.62 -1.15 10.76
C ARG A 64 -0.43 -0.11 10.47
N ALA A 65 -1.00 0.47 11.53
CA ALA A 65 -1.81 1.67 11.40
C ALA A 65 -0.98 2.78 10.75
N SER A 66 -1.51 3.41 9.71
CA SER A 66 -0.78 4.47 9.03
C SER A 66 -0.90 5.79 9.77
N GLY A 67 0.19 6.56 9.82
CA GLY A 67 0.17 7.95 10.28
C GLY A 67 -0.28 8.94 9.19
N ARG A 68 -0.49 8.48 7.96
CA ARG A 68 -0.82 9.33 6.81
C ARG A 68 -2.33 9.61 6.75
N PRO A 69 -2.76 10.87 6.55
CA PRO A 69 -4.17 11.17 6.29
C PRO A 69 -4.70 10.34 5.12
N PHE A 70 -5.92 9.85 5.23
CA PHE A 70 -6.56 8.99 4.22
C PHE A 70 -5.81 7.69 3.93
N ALA A 71 -5.17 7.10 4.96
CA ALA A 71 -4.69 5.74 4.95
C ALA A 71 -4.96 5.10 6.32
N SER A 72 -5.60 3.94 6.33
CA SER A 72 -5.84 3.15 7.54
C SER A 72 -4.63 2.29 7.87
N TRP A 73 -4.04 1.67 6.84
CA TRP A 73 -2.92 0.75 6.98
C TRP A 73 -1.73 1.13 6.09
N GLU A 74 -0.54 0.71 6.50
CA GLU A 74 0.68 0.84 5.72
C GLU A 74 1.62 -0.36 5.83
N LEU A 75 2.42 -0.55 4.79
CA LEU A 75 3.61 -1.40 4.85
C LEU A 75 4.74 -0.62 5.56
N PRO A 76 5.25 -1.13 6.70
CA PRO A 76 6.27 -0.43 7.47
C PRO A 76 7.65 -0.53 6.82
N ASP A 77 8.50 0.45 7.12
CA ASP A 77 9.91 0.47 6.69
C ASP A 77 10.79 -0.54 7.45
N GLU A 78 10.34 -0.98 8.63
CA GLU A 78 11.03 -1.96 9.46
C GLU A 78 10.04 -2.98 10.03
N VAL A 79 10.41 -4.26 9.96
CA VAL A 79 9.62 -5.39 10.47
C VAL A 79 10.48 -6.29 11.36
N TYR A 80 9.81 -6.99 12.26
CA TYR A 80 10.42 -8.05 13.05
C TYR A 80 9.97 -9.41 12.52
N PRO A 81 10.76 -10.47 12.73
CA PRO A 81 10.36 -11.82 12.39
C PRO A 81 9.04 -12.17 13.07
N PRO A 82 8.03 -12.69 12.34
CA PRO A 82 6.82 -13.17 12.98
C PRO A 82 7.15 -14.36 13.89
N GLU A 83 6.40 -14.51 14.98
CA GLU A 83 6.61 -15.59 15.96
C GLU A 83 6.58 -16.97 15.27
N GLY A 84 7.58 -17.80 15.60
CA GLY A 84 7.73 -19.13 15.01
C GLY A 84 8.39 -19.17 13.63
N LYS A 85 8.69 -18.02 13.00
CA LYS A 85 9.42 -17.98 11.72
C LYS A 85 10.92 -17.83 11.95
N THR A 86 11.68 -18.86 11.61
CA THR A 86 13.15 -18.78 11.58
C THR A 86 13.59 -18.09 10.29
N VAL A 87 14.21 -16.93 10.41
CA VAL A 87 14.78 -16.14 9.31
C VAL A 87 16.27 -15.97 9.52
N GLN A 88 17.02 -16.04 8.42
CA GLN A 88 18.47 -15.93 8.44
C GLN A 88 18.92 -14.51 8.08
N GLU A 89 20.08 -14.11 8.61
CA GLU A 89 20.70 -12.86 8.22
C GLU A 89 21.11 -12.87 6.75
N GLY A 90 20.84 -11.78 6.04
CA GLY A 90 21.05 -11.65 4.59
C GLY A 90 19.92 -12.21 3.73
N GLN A 91 18.96 -12.92 4.32
CA GLN A 91 17.79 -13.40 3.59
C GLN A 91 16.93 -12.23 3.10
N CYS A 92 16.50 -12.32 1.85
CA CYS A 92 15.55 -11.38 1.24
C CYS A 92 14.22 -12.09 0.97
N GLU A 93 13.11 -11.44 1.29
CA GLU A 93 11.78 -11.98 1.07
C GLU A 93 10.84 -10.90 0.54
N VAL A 94 9.95 -11.27 -0.37
CA VAL A 94 8.87 -10.40 -0.84
C VAL A 94 7.73 -10.49 0.15
N LEU A 95 7.40 -9.40 0.84
CA LEU A 95 6.28 -9.34 1.79
C LEU A 95 4.96 -8.98 1.11
N ALA A 96 5.05 -8.16 0.06
CA ALA A 96 3.89 -7.75 -0.72
C ALA A 96 4.26 -7.49 -2.18
N LYS A 97 3.29 -7.61 -3.07
CA LYS A 97 3.41 -7.24 -4.48
C LYS A 97 2.18 -6.49 -4.96
N THR A 98 2.36 -5.55 -5.88
CA THR A 98 1.25 -4.93 -6.62
C THR A 98 1.31 -5.35 -8.09
N GLU A 99 0.18 -5.77 -8.62
CA GLU A 99 -0.04 -6.13 -10.01
C GLU A 99 -1.03 -5.15 -10.66
N ASP A 100 -0.88 -4.91 -11.95
CA ASP A 100 -1.83 -4.14 -12.74
C ASP A 100 -3.07 -4.96 -13.12
N TRP A 101 -4.04 -4.33 -13.79
CA TRP A 101 -5.26 -4.98 -14.27
C TRP A 101 -5.02 -6.14 -15.26
N LYS A 102 -3.83 -6.22 -15.88
CA LYS A 102 -3.42 -7.34 -16.76
C LYS A 102 -2.66 -8.43 -15.99
N GLY A 103 -2.51 -8.29 -14.67
CA GLY A 103 -1.70 -9.19 -13.84
C GLY A 103 -0.20 -8.96 -13.97
N ARG A 104 0.25 -7.85 -14.57
CA ARG A 104 1.69 -7.55 -14.68
C ARG A 104 2.20 -6.95 -13.38
N LEU A 105 3.34 -7.44 -12.91
CA LEU A 105 3.99 -6.93 -11.71
C LEU A 105 4.37 -5.45 -11.88
N ARG A 106 3.82 -4.59 -11.03
CA ARG A 106 4.18 -3.16 -10.96
C ARG A 106 5.28 -2.89 -9.94
N GLY A 107 5.28 -3.62 -8.83
CA GLY A 107 6.25 -3.42 -7.76
C GLY A 107 6.11 -4.42 -6.63
N GLN A 108 7.15 -4.47 -5.78
CA GLN A 108 7.28 -5.39 -4.66
C GLN A 108 7.77 -4.64 -3.41
N TRP A 109 7.37 -5.15 -2.26
CA TRP A 109 7.87 -4.74 -0.95
C TRP A 109 8.76 -5.86 -0.46
N ILE A 110 10.05 -5.57 -0.34
CA ILE A 110 11.07 -6.58 -0.07
C ILE A 110 11.68 -6.28 1.28
N VAL A 111 11.70 -7.27 2.16
CA VAL A 111 12.43 -7.21 3.41
C VAL A 111 13.82 -7.81 3.22
N GLN A 112 14.83 -7.13 3.75
CA GLN A 112 16.17 -7.66 3.92
C GLN A 112 16.46 -7.80 5.41
N TRP A 113 16.69 -9.04 5.86
CA TRP A 113 16.96 -9.33 7.26
C TRP A 113 18.43 -9.06 7.62
N LYS A 114 18.66 -8.28 8.68
CA LYS A 114 20.00 -7.97 9.21
C LYS A 114 19.98 -8.00 10.73
N LYS A 115 21.11 -8.31 11.37
CA LYS A 115 21.22 -8.12 12.83
C LYS A 115 21.44 -6.65 13.15
N ASN A 116 20.72 -6.16 14.14
CA ASN A 116 20.99 -4.85 14.73
C ASN A 116 22.21 -4.93 15.69
N PRO A 117 22.73 -3.80 16.20
CA PRO A 117 23.85 -3.81 17.16
C PRO A 117 23.59 -4.58 18.45
N ALA A 118 22.31 -4.83 18.80
CA ALA A 118 21.90 -5.64 19.94
C ALA A 118 21.80 -7.15 19.62
N GLY A 119 22.15 -7.57 18.41
CA GLY A 119 22.10 -8.97 17.96
C GLY A 119 20.71 -9.48 17.56
N MET A 120 19.67 -8.64 17.64
CA MET A 120 18.32 -8.99 17.19
C MET A 120 18.19 -8.88 15.68
N LEU A 121 17.47 -9.82 15.06
CA LEU A 121 17.18 -9.77 13.63
C LEU A 121 16.09 -8.74 13.34
N VAL A 122 16.40 -7.75 12.51
CA VAL A 122 15.49 -6.70 12.06
C VAL A 122 15.42 -6.74 10.54
N GLY A 123 14.21 -6.71 10.01
CA GLY A 123 13.95 -6.69 8.58
C GLY A 123 13.84 -5.25 8.09
N LYS A 124 14.79 -4.79 7.28
CA LYS A 124 14.68 -3.51 6.60
C LYS A 124 13.89 -3.66 5.32
N CYS A 125 12.76 -2.97 5.23
CA CYS A 125 11.91 -3.01 4.07
C CYS A 125 12.36 -2.01 3.01
N THR A 126 12.28 -2.43 1.75
CA THR A 126 12.64 -1.62 0.60
C THR A 126 11.59 -1.77 -0.49
N ARG A 127 11.38 -0.67 -1.21
CA ARG A 127 10.48 -0.63 -2.36
C ARG A 127 11.23 -1.02 -3.62
N GLN A 128 10.69 -1.97 -4.37
CA GLN A 128 11.06 -2.21 -5.75
C GLN A 128 9.90 -1.81 -6.68
N GLY A 129 10.18 -0.97 -7.69
CA GLY A 129 9.16 -0.55 -8.66
C GLY A 129 8.05 0.35 -8.08
N SER A 130 6.82 0.15 -8.54
CA SER A 130 5.63 0.95 -8.21
C SER A 130 4.58 0.21 -7.38
N ILE A 131 4.97 -0.20 -6.16
CA ILE A 131 4.07 -0.82 -5.18
C ILE A 131 3.19 0.21 -4.45
N VAL A 132 1.98 -0.22 -4.08
CA VAL A 132 1.11 0.50 -3.14
C VAL A 132 1.54 0.21 -1.71
N ARG A 133 1.97 1.25 -0.99
CA ARG A 133 2.41 1.16 0.42
C ARG A 133 1.31 1.49 1.43
N HIS A 134 0.39 2.38 1.06
CA HIS A 134 -0.63 2.92 1.97
C HIS A 134 -2.00 2.51 1.47
N PHE A 135 -2.84 2.05 2.38
CA PHE A 135 -4.17 1.52 2.09
C PHE A 135 -5.20 2.25 2.93
N ASN A 136 -6.17 2.86 2.26
CA ASN A 136 -7.35 3.44 2.87
C ASN A 136 -8.44 2.37 2.84
N VAL A 137 -8.74 1.84 4.01
CA VAL A 137 -9.66 0.72 4.17
C VAL A 137 -10.85 1.20 4.99
N ALA A 138 -12.04 1.07 4.39
CA ALA A 138 -13.29 1.29 5.10
C ALA A 138 -13.53 0.15 6.10
N VAL A 139 -14.02 0.49 7.30
CA VAL A 139 -14.28 -0.48 8.38
C VAL A 139 -15.22 -1.61 7.94
N GLU A 140 -16.22 -1.28 7.12
CA GLU A 140 -17.20 -2.22 6.57
C GLU A 140 -16.56 -3.36 5.77
N LEU A 141 -15.47 -3.07 5.05
CA LEU A 141 -14.74 -4.08 4.27
C LEU A 141 -13.96 -5.03 5.17
N VAL A 142 -13.51 -4.57 6.33
CA VAL A 142 -12.81 -5.41 7.31
C VAL A 142 -13.79 -6.40 7.93
N ASP A 143 -14.97 -5.92 8.31
CA ASP A 143 -16.02 -6.72 8.95
C ASP A 143 -16.63 -7.75 8.00
N ALA A 144 -16.84 -7.38 6.72
CA ALA A 144 -17.29 -8.31 5.69
C ALA A 144 -16.31 -9.48 5.43
N THR A 145 -15.05 -9.33 5.84
CA THR A 145 -14.02 -10.37 5.72
C THR A 145 -13.87 -11.19 7.01
N ALA A 146 -14.52 -10.80 8.10
CA ALA A 146 -14.60 -11.60 9.32
C ALA A 146 -15.58 -12.78 9.11
N PRO A 147 -15.31 -13.97 9.67
CA PRO A 147 -16.29 -15.04 9.62
C PRO A 147 -17.57 -14.55 10.30
N SER A 148 -18.69 -14.60 9.58
CA SER A 148 -20.01 -14.47 10.20
C SER A 148 -20.11 -15.54 11.28
N GLY A 149 -19.98 -15.14 12.54
CA GLY A 149 -20.21 -15.99 13.70
C GLY A 149 -21.66 -16.41 13.78
#